data_AF-Q5P8U9-F1
#
_entry.id   AF-Q5P8U9-F1
#
_cell.length_a   1.000
_cell.length_b   1.000
_cell.length_c   1.000
_cell.angle_alpha   90.00
_cell.angle_beta   90.00
_cell.angle_gamma   90.00
#
_symmetry.space_group_name_H-M   'P 1'
#
loop_
_entity.id
_entity.type
_entity.pdbx_description
1 polymer ?
#
loop_
_entity_poly.entity_id
_entity_poly.type
_entity_poly.pdbx_seq_one_letter_code
_entity_poly.pdbx_strand_id
1 'polypeptide(L)'
;MTNAASTFTVVNDEVLCSAIAGTSSTLVYVAPGITKPVVEALAASLDSQPNLVATVIVDLDPEVYRLGYGTEEGLRALQALVSRQHLELRQQEGLRIGLLITDGQTMLYSPTPLLIEAGSTSSNKPNAVVIRAGSDSTAALMQACAVPGHENEATPNLAEVGRTAATPVAVDASLKALKEIPPKRFDVARIERVFESKIQFVELELTGYRLSTKKVTIPNDLLVGEDAALKERLKNSFTLLQGEQMLKIEIPDFDANLEQVTGEDGKPKTVTWSEAELEKQRKALYDDFLINVPRFGQVIMRNRRPDFDARLMRLRKQIEAFKSAVEQTIGESISNAIADLAKTLSPRVKEKLPARYAKFLTTNDPTDEDLLCLITNDLDRTFGGIKGLFNPELRCVFKDVTYESIQDKNFRNQLSEAMRKEGGEHLARQLFSEHDAAPEACESQKELFPG
;
A
#
# COMPACT_ATOMS: atom_id res chain seq x y z
N MET A 1 2.96 14.22 54.68
CA MET A 1 2.07 13.25 54.01
C MET A 1 2.90 12.52 52.98
N THR A 2 3.39 11.34 53.34
CA THR A 2 4.16 10.47 52.45
C THR A 2 3.25 10.04 51.30
N ASN A 3 3.61 10.41 50.07
CA ASN A 3 2.88 10.04 48.86
C ASN A 3 2.89 8.51 48.76
N ALA A 4 1.77 7.86 49.10
CA ALA A 4 1.65 6.42 48.99
C ALA A 4 1.80 6.05 47.51
N ALA A 5 2.77 5.19 47.20
CA ALA A 5 3.08 4.82 45.83
C ALA A 5 1.92 4.00 45.25
N SER A 6 1.31 4.47 44.16
CA SER A 6 0.10 3.87 43.60
C SER A 6 0.30 2.41 43.19
N THR A 7 -0.78 1.64 43.27
CA THR A 7 -0.84 0.23 42.85
C THR A 7 -1.14 0.13 41.36
N PHE A 8 -2.08 0.95 40.87
CA PHE A 8 -2.33 1.12 39.43
C PHE A 8 -1.40 2.20 38.86
N THR A 9 -0.80 1.91 37.71
CA THR A 9 0.11 2.83 37.03
C THR A 9 0.00 2.72 35.51
N VAL A 10 0.76 3.56 34.83
CA VAL A 10 0.96 3.50 33.39
C VAL A 10 2.35 2.93 33.14
N VAL A 11 2.43 1.92 32.27
CA VAL A 11 3.68 1.35 31.76
C VAL A 11 3.75 1.67 30.26
N ASN A 12 4.79 2.43 29.93
CA ASN A 12 5.24 2.73 28.57
C ASN A 12 6.75 2.43 28.48
N ASP A 13 7.35 2.62 27.29
CA ASP A 13 8.78 2.35 27.09
C ASP A 13 9.68 3.15 28.04
N GLU A 14 9.34 4.40 28.37
CA GLU A 14 10.13 5.22 29.31
C GLU A 14 10.16 4.63 30.72
N VAL A 15 9.00 4.14 31.20
CA VAL A 15 8.87 3.48 32.52
C VAL A 15 9.63 2.16 32.53
N LEU A 16 9.51 1.36 31.46
CA LEU A 16 10.24 0.10 31.31
C LEU A 16 11.75 0.35 31.32
N CYS A 17 12.24 1.31 30.52
CA CYS A 17 13.66 1.65 30.46
C CYS A 17 14.19 2.12 31.82
N SER A 18 13.42 2.97 32.52
CA SER A 18 13.80 3.46 33.85
C SER A 18 13.88 2.34 34.89
N ALA A 19 12.92 1.39 34.86
CA ALA A 19 12.91 0.24 35.75
C ALA A 19 14.08 -0.73 35.45
N ILE A 20 14.37 -0.98 34.17
CA ILE A 20 15.51 -1.81 33.72
C ILE A 20 16.84 -1.19 34.17
N ALA A 21 17.01 0.14 34.00
CA ALA A 21 18.23 0.85 34.39
C ALA A 21 18.47 0.82 35.92
N GLY A 22 17.40 0.76 36.72
CA GLY A 22 17.46 0.69 38.18
C GLY A 22 17.64 -0.72 38.76
N THR A 23 17.63 -1.77 37.94
CA THR A 23 17.76 -3.16 38.40
C THR A 23 19.22 -3.50 38.63
N SER A 24 19.54 -4.21 39.73
CA SER A 24 20.89 -4.57 40.18
C SER A 24 21.22 -6.08 40.09
N SER A 25 20.21 -6.96 40.21
CA SER A 25 20.44 -8.41 40.34
C SER A 25 19.61 -9.29 39.41
N THR A 26 18.29 -9.10 39.37
CA THR A 26 17.38 -10.00 38.67
C THR A 26 16.44 -9.21 37.79
N LEU A 27 16.46 -9.53 36.49
CA LEU A 27 15.62 -8.91 35.49
C LEU A 27 14.88 -9.98 34.68
N VAL A 28 13.55 -9.93 34.68
CA VAL A 28 12.74 -10.77 33.78
C VAL A 28 11.83 -9.87 32.97
N TYR A 29 11.97 -9.92 31.64
CA TYR A 29 11.09 -9.23 30.71
C TYR A 29 10.28 -10.25 29.93
N VAL A 30 8.95 -10.16 30.01
CA VAL A 30 8.02 -10.94 29.19
C VAL A 30 7.08 -9.98 28.51
N ALA A 31 7.00 -10.01 27.19
CA ALA A 31 6.04 -9.20 26.45
C ALA A 31 5.73 -9.82 25.09
N PRO A 32 4.59 -9.49 24.45
CA PRO A 32 4.30 -9.93 23.09
C PRO A 32 5.38 -9.44 22.13
N GLY A 33 5.72 -8.16 22.15
CA GLY A 33 6.79 -7.58 21.33
C GLY A 33 7.77 -6.78 22.17
N ILE A 34 8.88 -6.41 21.55
CA ILE A 34 9.93 -5.59 22.16
C ILE A 34 10.32 -4.44 21.23
N THR A 35 10.61 -3.28 21.82
CA THR A 35 11.01 -2.07 21.09
C THR A 35 12.51 -1.82 21.22
N LYS A 36 13.09 -1.10 20.27
CA LYS A 36 14.51 -0.74 20.30
C LYS A 36 14.95 -0.05 21.61
N PRO A 37 14.25 0.95 22.16
CA PRO A 37 14.66 1.60 23.40
C PRO A 37 14.77 0.64 24.59
N VAL A 38 13.83 -0.31 24.70
CA VAL A 38 13.84 -1.32 25.77
C VAL A 38 15.07 -2.23 25.63
N VAL A 39 15.41 -2.66 24.41
CA VAL A 39 16.62 -3.45 24.17
C VAL A 39 17.90 -2.68 24.49
N GLU A 40 17.96 -1.39 24.14
CA GLU A 40 19.12 -0.55 24.45
C GLU A 40 19.29 -0.38 25.97
N ALA A 41 18.19 -0.24 26.72
CA ALA A 41 18.23 -0.23 28.18
C ALA A 41 18.70 -1.57 28.76
N LEU A 42 18.23 -2.70 28.22
CA LEU A 42 18.71 -4.04 28.61
C LEU A 42 20.22 -4.17 28.38
N ALA A 43 20.70 -3.77 27.21
CA ALA A 43 22.11 -3.82 26.86
C ALA A 43 22.96 -2.98 27.81
N ALA A 44 22.54 -1.74 28.09
CA ALA A 44 23.24 -0.85 29.00
C ALA A 44 23.28 -1.38 30.45
N SER A 45 22.19 -1.97 30.94
CA SER A 45 22.16 -2.57 32.28
C SER A 45 23.09 -3.79 32.37
N LEU A 46 23.08 -4.66 31.36
CA LEU A 46 23.97 -5.83 31.34
C LEU A 46 25.45 -5.46 31.16
N ASP A 47 25.74 -4.40 30.38
CA ASP A 47 27.11 -3.88 30.22
C ASP A 47 27.64 -3.24 31.53
N SER A 48 26.75 -2.58 32.29
CA SER A 48 27.13 -1.87 33.52
C SER A 48 27.14 -2.75 34.78
N GLN A 49 26.44 -3.90 34.75
CA GLN A 49 26.26 -4.73 35.93
C GLN A 49 26.66 -6.19 35.71
N PRO A 50 27.83 -6.60 36.24
CA PRO A 50 28.39 -7.93 35.97
C PRO A 50 27.61 -9.08 36.62
N ASN A 51 26.79 -8.80 37.64
CA ASN A 51 26.01 -9.80 38.36
C ASN A 51 24.53 -9.82 37.96
N LEU A 52 24.14 -8.99 36.98
CA LEU A 52 22.75 -8.93 36.52
C LEU A 52 22.41 -10.18 35.72
N VAL A 53 21.40 -10.92 36.17
CA VAL A 53 20.84 -12.05 35.45
C VAL A 53 19.56 -11.58 34.76
N ALA A 54 19.56 -11.64 33.42
CA ALA A 54 18.41 -11.25 32.61
C ALA A 54 17.81 -12.45 31.86
N THR A 55 16.49 -12.58 31.94
CA THR A 55 15.69 -13.49 31.11
C THR A 55 14.70 -12.67 30.28
N VAL A 56 14.70 -12.87 28.97
CA VAL A 56 13.81 -12.19 28.03
C VAL A 56 12.94 -13.23 27.35
N ILE A 57 11.62 -13.05 27.41
CA ILE A 57 10.64 -13.93 26.78
C ILE A 57 9.76 -13.08 25.87
N VAL A 58 9.80 -13.34 24.57
CA VAL A 58 9.01 -12.58 23.58
C VAL A 58 8.21 -13.49 22.66
N ASP A 59 7.17 -12.93 22.04
CA ASP A 59 6.57 -13.55 20.88
C ASP A 59 7.34 -13.11 19.63
N LEU A 60 7.68 -14.08 18.77
CA LEU A 60 8.40 -13.84 17.51
C LEU A 60 7.46 -13.92 16.30
N ASP A 61 6.15 -14.08 16.52
CA ASP A 61 5.15 -13.97 15.44
C ASP A 61 5.21 -12.57 14.81
N PRO A 62 5.48 -12.46 13.48
CA PRO A 62 5.49 -11.19 12.77
C PRO A 62 4.20 -10.36 12.92
N GLU A 63 3.03 -10.98 13.12
CA GLU A 63 1.77 -10.25 13.32
C GLU A 63 1.80 -9.40 14.58
N VAL A 64 2.52 -9.82 15.63
CA VAL A 64 2.69 -9.05 16.86
C VAL A 64 3.38 -7.71 16.59
N TYR A 65 4.39 -7.71 15.71
CA TYR A 65 5.12 -6.51 15.29
C TYR A 65 4.30 -5.68 14.29
N ARG A 66 3.50 -6.30 13.42
CA ARG A 66 2.57 -5.59 12.52
C ARG A 66 1.42 -4.90 13.26
N LEU A 67 1.01 -5.41 14.42
CA LEU A 67 0.05 -4.76 15.31
C LEU A 67 0.69 -3.61 16.11
N GLY A 68 2.03 -3.54 16.15
CA GLY A 68 2.77 -2.49 16.85
C GLY A 68 3.03 -2.79 18.33
N TYR A 69 3.04 -4.07 18.75
CA TYR A 69 3.49 -4.45 20.09
C TYR A 69 5.02 -4.43 20.24
N GLY A 70 5.75 -4.31 19.14
CA GLY A 70 7.20 -4.22 19.08
C GLY A 70 7.64 -3.59 17.76
N THR A 71 8.96 -3.48 17.56
CA THR A 71 9.55 -2.85 16.36
C THR A 71 10.54 -3.79 15.67
N GLU A 72 10.66 -3.70 14.34
CA GLU A 72 11.67 -4.45 13.58
C GLU A 72 13.09 -4.12 14.07
N GLU A 73 13.37 -2.84 14.32
CA GLU A 73 14.65 -2.39 14.85
C GLU A 73 14.93 -2.99 16.24
N GLY A 74 13.89 -3.19 17.05
CA GLY A 74 13.96 -3.86 18.34
C GLY A 74 14.38 -5.33 18.22
N LEU A 75 13.79 -6.08 17.28
CA LEU A 75 14.19 -7.46 17.01
C LEU A 75 15.65 -7.57 16.56
N ARG A 76 16.08 -6.68 15.64
CA ARG A 76 17.48 -6.63 15.19
C ARG A 76 18.43 -6.30 16.33
N ALA A 77 18.07 -5.34 17.18
CA ALA A 77 18.85 -5.00 18.36
C ALA A 77 18.93 -6.16 19.36
N LEU A 78 17.83 -6.89 19.57
CA LEU A 78 17.78 -8.02 20.50
C LEU A 78 18.66 -9.17 19.99
N GLN A 79 18.61 -9.47 18.69
CA GLN A 79 19.48 -10.46 18.07
C GLN A 79 20.97 -10.10 18.25
N ALA A 80 21.32 -8.83 18.05
CA ALA A 80 22.68 -8.34 18.27
C ALA A 80 23.12 -8.46 19.73
N LEU A 81 22.24 -8.14 20.68
CA LEU A 81 22.51 -8.25 22.12
C LEU A 81 22.77 -9.71 22.54
N VAL A 82 21.90 -10.64 22.14
CA VAL A 82 22.06 -12.08 22.44
C VAL A 82 23.33 -12.66 21.81
N SER A 83 23.79 -12.12 20.68
CA SER A 83 25.03 -12.56 20.04
C SER A 83 26.29 -12.07 20.78
N ARG A 84 26.20 -10.95 21.50
CA ARG A 84 27.31 -10.30 22.19
C ARG A 84 27.43 -10.69 23.66
N GLN A 85 26.31 -10.99 24.30
CA GLN A 85 26.25 -11.29 25.73
C GLN A 85 25.48 -12.58 26.00
N HIS A 86 25.77 -13.23 27.14
CA HIS A 86 24.98 -14.35 27.63
C HIS A 86 23.64 -13.85 28.19
N LEU A 87 22.68 -13.60 27.31
CA LEU A 87 21.30 -13.26 27.61
C LEU A 87 20.40 -14.48 27.35
N GLU A 88 19.59 -14.86 28.33
CA GLU A 88 18.64 -15.95 28.14
C GLU A 88 17.40 -15.44 27.38
N LEU A 89 17.42 -15.59 26.06
CA LEU A 89 16.27 -15.32 25.19
C LEU A 89 15.42 -16.59 25.04
N ARG A 90 14.13 -16.48 25.36
CA ARG A 90 13.11 -17.51 25.16
C ARG A 90 11.97 -16.98 24.30
N GLN A 91 11.22 -17.89 23.69
CA GLN A 91 10.04 -17.57 22.89
C GLN A 91 8.80 -18.20 23.52
N GLN A 92 7.69 -17.46 23.51
CA GLN A 92 6.36 -17.99 23.81
C GLN A 92 5.34 -17.36 22.87
N GLU A 93 4.72 -18.19 22.02
CA GLU A 93 3.64 -17.76 21.13
C GLU A 93 2.37 -17.45 21.94
N GLY A 94 1.64 -16.42 21.50
CA GLY A 94 0.34 -16.04 22.05
C GLY A 94 0.41 -15.20 23.33
N LEU A 95 1.57 -14.62 23.64
CA LEU A 95 1.69 -13.68 24.77
C LEU A 95 0.78 -12.47 24.56
N ARG A 96 -0.03 -12.13 25.57
CA ARG A 96 -0.95 -10.98 25.56
C ARG A 96 -0.79 -10.04 26.75
N ILE A 97 0.12 -10.39 27.65
CA ILE A 97 0.45 -9.62 28.85
C ILE A 97 1.92 -9.23 28.80
N GLY A 98 2.21 -8.08 29.38
CA GLY A 98 3.56 -7.62 29.67
C GLY A 98 3.88 -7.86 31.14
N LEU A 99 5.07 -8.35 31.43
CA LEU A 99 5.57 -8.60 32.78
C LEU A 99 7.03 -8.13 32.83
N LEU A 100 7.33 -7.25 33.78
CA LEU A 100 8.68 -6.85 34.11
C LEU A 100 8.94 -7.15 35.59
N ILE A 101 9.87 -8.05 35.89
CA ILE A 101 10.34 -8.34 37.24
C ILE A 101 11.70 -7.68 37.42
N THR A 102 11.83 -6.91 38.50
CA THR A 102 13.07 -6.23 38.94
C THR A 102 13.28 -6.51 40.44
N ASP A 103 14.43 -6.15 41.01
CA ASP A 103 14.84 -6.56 42.37
C ASP A 103 13.83 -6.32 43.51
N GLY A 104 12.94 -5.32 43.38
CA GLY A 104 11.99 -4.96 44.44
C GLY A 104 10.53 -4.89 44.00
N GLN A 105 10.24 -5.13 42.72
CA GLN A 105 8.89 -4.99 42.19
C GLN A 105 8.66 -5.81 40.93
N THR A 106 7.41 -6.20 40.74
CA THR A 106 6.88 -6.83 39.56
C THR A 106 5.82 -5.91 38.95
N MET A 107 5.99 -5.54 37.69
CA MET A 107 5.02 -4.78 36.91
C MET A 107 4.29 -5.74 35.97
N LEU A 108 2.97 -5.84 36.10
CA LEU A 108 2.10 -6.52 35.15
C LEU A 108 1.34 -5.47 34.35
N TYR A 109 1.41 -5.50 33.03
CA TYR A 109 0.80 -4.49 32.18
C TYR A 109 0.12 -5.09 30.95
N SER A 110 -0.83 -4.37 30.36
CA SER A 110 -1.36 -4.63 29.02
C SER A 110 -0.56 -3.83 27.99
N PRO A 111 0.27 -4.48 27.16
CA PRO A 111 1.01 -3.83 26.09
C PRO A 111 0.02 -3.19 25.11
N THR A 112 0.36 -1.99 24.62
CA THR A 112 -0.52 -1.27 23.67
C THR A 112 -0.05 -1.52 22.24
N PRO A 113 -0.94 -1.93 21.30
CA PRO A 113 -0.59 -2.06 19.89
C PRO A 113 -0.46 -0.67 19.26
N LEU A 114 0.77 -0.13 19.21
CA LEU A 114 1.02 1.28 18.86
C LEU A 114 0.65 1.67 17.42
N LEU A 115 0.42 0.69 16.54
CA LEU A 115 -0.05 0.92 15.16
C LEU A 115 -1.59 0.98 15.05
N ILE A 116 -2.32 0.71 16.14
CA ILE A 116 -3.78 0.71 16.19
C ILE A 116 -4.31 1.69 17.24
N GLU A 117 -3.65 1.76 18.39
CA GLU A 117 -4.06 2.57 19.53
C GLU A 117 -2.95 3.54 19.92
N ALA A 118 -3.32 4.80 20.19
CA ALA A 118 -2.38 5.73 20.80
C ALA A 118 -2.03 5.23 22.20
N GLY A 119 -0.73 5.07 22.47
CA GLY A 119 -0.21 4.62 23.77
C GLY A 119 -0.81 5.41 24.94
N SER A 120 -0.95 4.75 26.09
CA SER A 120 -1.42 5.45 27.29
C SER A 120 -0.34 6.38 27.82
N THR A 121 -0.57 7.69 27.75
CA THR A 121 0.38 8.73 28.20
C THR A 121 -0.11 9.51 29.42
N SER A 122 -1.31 9.20 29.94
CA SER A 122 -1.86 9.90 31.10
C SER A 122 -2.16 8.97 32.26
N SER A 123 -1.86 9.42 33.47
CA SER A 123 -2.13 8.72 34.74
C SER A 123 -3.60 8.33 34.94
N ASN A 124 -4.52 8.92 34.17
CA ASN A 124 -5.95 8.66 34.23
C ASN A 124 -6.38 7.44 33.39
N LYS A 125 -5.44 6.78 32.70
CA LYS A 125 -5.68 5.57 31.90
C LYS A 125 -4.66 4.49 32.28
N PRO A 126 -4.74 3.95 33.51
CA PRO A 126 -3.80 2.93 33.95
C PRO A 126 -3.91 1.68 33.07
N ASN A 127 -2.76 1.14 32.65
CA ASN A 127 -2.65 -0.11 31.90
C ASN A 127 -1.82 -1.15 32.67
N ALA A 128 -1.42 -0.86 33.90
CA ALA A 128 -0.52 -1.70 34.67
C ALA A 128 -0.84 -1.74 36.16
N VAL A 129 -0.39 -2.83 36.79
CA VAL A 129 -0.41 -3.09 38.22
C VAL A 129 1.02 -3.33 38.70
N VAL A 130 1.40 -2.68 39.80
CA VAL A 130 2.70 -2.87 40.45
C VAL A 130 2.54 -3.69 41.72
N ILE A 131 3.28 -4.79 41.81
CA ILE A 131 3.38 -5.63 43.00
C ILE A 131 4.76 -5.41 43.62
N ARG A 132 4.81 -4.95 44.87
CA ARG A 132 6.07 -4.68 45.57
C ARG A 132 6.47 -5.86 46.44
N ALA A 133 7.76 -6.17 46.47
CA ALA A 133 8.30 -7.23 47.32
C ALA A 133 7.99 -6.96 48.81
N GLY A 134 7.61 -8.01 49.54
CA GLY A 134 7.33 -7.93 50.98
C GLY A 134 5.98 -7.32 51.37
N SER A 135 5.14 -6.92 50.41
CA SER A 135 3.78 -6.44 50.65
C SER A 135 2.73 -7.51 50.35
N ASP A 136 1.62 -7.54 51.10
CA ASP A 136 0.45 -8.33 50.71
C ASP A 136 -0.18 -7.69 49.47
N SER A 137 0.06 -8.30 48.32
CA SER A 137 -0.39 -7.80 47.03
C SER A 137 -1.91 -7.75 46.93
N THR A 138 -2.60 -8.67 47.61
CA THR A 138 -4.07 -8.75 47.62
C THR A 138 -4.64 -7.59 48.43
N ALA A 139 -4.07 -7.34 49.61
CA ALA A 139 -4.49 -6.21 50.45
C ALA A 139 -4.27 -4.86 49.75
N ALA A 140 -3.11 -4.68 49.08
CA ALA A 140 -2.82 -3.46 48.32
C ALA A 140 -3.83 -3.24 47.18
N LEU A 141 -4.17 -4.29 46.43
CA LEU A 141 -5.18 -4.24 45.37
C LEU A 141 -6.59 -3.97 45.91
N MET A 142 -6.97 -4.59 47.03
CA MET A 142 -8.25 -4.33 47.70
C MET A 142 -8.38 -2.88 48.15
N GLN A 143 -7.30 -2.31 48.70
CA GLN A 143 -7.26 -0.90 49.08
C GLN A 143 -7.37 0.02 47.87
N ALA A 144 -6.63 -0.26 46.79
CA ALA A 144 -6.66 0.53 45.57
C ALA A 144 -8.03 0.53 44.87
N CYS A 145 -8.82 -0.52 45.06
CA CYS A 145 -10.20 -0.62 44.57
C CYS A 145 -11.26 -0.14 45.58
N ALA A 146 -10.87 0.33 46.77
CA ALA A 146 -11.76 0.68 47.89
C ALA A 146 -12.81 -0.40 48.19
N VAL A 147 -12.37 -1.67 48.29
CA VAL A 147 -13.26 -2.79 48.59
C VAL A 147 -13.88 -2.64 49.99
N PRO A 148 -15.21 -2.64 50.14
CA PRO A 148 -15.87 -2.52 51.45
C PRO A 148 -15.48 -3.66 52.40
N GLY A 149 -15.21 -3.33 53.67
CA GLY A 149 -14.98 -4.33 54.72
C GLY A 149 -13.53 -4.81 54.89
N HIS A 150 -12.59 -4.27 54.13
CA HIS A 150 -11.15 -4.39 54.38
C HIS A 150 -10.66 -3.10 55.08
N GLU A 151 -9.76 -3.22 56.06
CA GLU A 151 -9.31 -2.17 57.02
C GLU A 151 -9.59 -0.69 56.63
N ASN A 152 -10.24 0.06 57.56
CA ASN A 152 -10.83 1.42 57.43
C ASN A 152 -12.11 1.53 56.60
N GLU A 153 -12.88 2.62 56.82
CA GLU A 153 -14.08 2.96 56.05
C GLU A 153 -13.72 3.20 54.57
N ALA A 154 -13.64 2.12 53.79
CA ALA A 154 -13.39 2.15 52.36
C ALA A 154 -14.58 2.85 51.66
N THR A 155 -14.37 4.12 51.29
CA THR A 155 -15.31 4.90 50.46
C THR A 155 -14.78 4.99 49.04
N PRO A 156 -15.64 5.04 48.00
CA PRO A 156 -15.22 5.12 46.60
C PRO A 156 -14.26 6.29 46.28
N ASN A 157 -14.29 7.36 47.10
CA ASN A 157 -13.38 8.51 46.98
C ASN A 157 -11.93 8.18 47.35
N LEU A 158 -11.71 7.12 48.12
CA LEU A 158 -10.38 6.63 48.50
C LEU A 158 -9.80 5.66 47.47
N ALA A 159 -10.58 5.24 46.47
CA ALA A 159 -10.11 4.34 45.42
C ALA A 159 -9.10 5.02 44.49
N GLU A 160 -8.11 4.27 44.02
CA GLU A 160 -7.23 4.67 42.92
C GLU A 160 -8.00 4.60 41.58
N VAL A 161 -8.78 3.54 41.39
CA VAL A 161 -9.59 3.27 40.18
C VAL A 161 -11.06 3.06 40.54
N GLY A 162 -11.98 3.37 39.62
CA GLY A 162 -13.42 3.13 39.84
C GLY A 162 -14.14 4.15 40.74
N ARG A 163 -13.63 5.39 40.84
CA ARG A 163 -14.23 6.46 41.67
C ARG A 163 -15.66 6.85 41.29
N THR A 164 -16.05 6.60 40.04
CA THR A 164 -17.37 6.96 39.50
C THR A 164 -18.23 5.72 39.33
N ALA A 165 -19.41 5.70 39.96
CA ALA A 165 -20.37 4.60 39.80
C ALA A 165 -20.98 4.60 38.39
N ALA A 166 -21.09 3.42 37.78
CA ALA A 166 -21.86 3.25 36.54
C ALA A 166 -23.36 3.40 36.84
N THR A 167 -24.05 4.30 36.13
CA THR A 167 -25.50 4.49 36.27
C THR A 167 -26.26 3.66 35.22
N PRO A 168 -27.51 3.24 35.50
CA PRO A 168 -28.32 2.54 34.50
C PRO A 168 -28.46 3.32 33.19
N VAL A 169 -28.58 4.64 33.27
CA VAL A 169 -28.65 5.54 32.10
C VAL A 169 -27.36 5.46 31.25
N ALA A 170 -26.18 5.41 31.88
CA ALA A 170 -24.91 5.30 31.17
C ALA A 170 -24.72 3.93 30.49
N VAL A 171 -25.22 2.86 31.14
CA VAL A 171 -25.22 1.51 30.57
C VAL A 171 -26.16 1.45 29.36
N ASP A 172 -27.39 1.95 29.49
CA ASP A 172 -28.37 1.99 28.39
C ASP A 172 -27.89 2.83 27.20
N ALA A 173 -27.22 3.96 27.47
CA ALA A 173 -26.59 4.75 26.42
C ALA A 173 -25.51 3.95 25.65
N SER A 174 -24.69 3.19 26.37
CA SER A 174 -23.67 2.32 25.77
C SER A 174 -24.29 1.17 24.96
N LEU A 175 -25.35 0.54 25.48
CA LEU A 175 -26.09 -0.51 24.78
C LEU A 175 -26.77 0.00 23.52
N LYS A 176 -27.33 1.21 23.55
CA LYS A 176 -27.93 1.85 22.37
C LYS A 176 -26.87 2.14 21.31
N ALA A 177 -25.71 2.67 21.71
CA ALA A 177 -24.60 2.91 20.81
C ALA A 177 -24.09 1.63 20.14
N LEU A 178 -23.98 0.52 20.89
CA LEU A 178 -23.58 -0.79 20.36
C LEU A 178 -24.62 -1.40 19.41
N LYS A 179 -25.91 -1.06 19.56
CA LYS A 179 -26.96 -1.47 18.62
C LYS A 179 -26.93 -0.66 17.32
N GLU A 180 -26.68 0.64 17.42
CA GLU A 180 -26.59 1.54 16.25
C GLU A 180 -25.32 1.26 15.43
N ILE A 181 -24.21 0.97 16.10
CA ILE A 181 -22.91 0.65 15.48
C ILE A 181 -22.41 -0.68 16.08
N PRO A 182 -22.81 -1.83 15.52
CA PRO A 182 -22.38 -3.12 16.04
C PRO A 182 -20.87 -3.30 15.84
N PRO A 183 -20.17 -3.93 16.80
CA PRO A 183 -18.76 -4.23 16.64
C PRO A 183 -18.56 -5.17 15.44
N LYS A 184 -17.48 -4.93 14.67
CA LYS A 184 -17.05 -5.88 13.65
C LYS A 184 -16.79 -7.23 14.32
N ARG A 185 -17.22 -8.33 13.68
CA ARG A 185 -16.91 -9.68 14.16
C ARG A 185 -15.39 -9.85 14.21
N PHE A 186 -14.87 -10.27 15.36
CA PHE A 186 -13.43 -10.31 15.65
C PHE A 186 -12.62 -11.11 14.63
N ASP A 187 -13.16 -12.25 14.18
CA ASP A 187 -12.50 -13.13 13.21
C ASP A 187 -12.33 -12.47 11.83
N VAL A 188 -13.27 -11.59 11.46
CA VAL A 188 -13.28 -10.87 10.18
C VAL A 188 -12.12 -9.89 10.11
N ALA A 189 -11.94 -9.07 11.16
CA ALA A 189 -10.88 -8.07 11.20
C ALA A 189 -9.48 -8.71 11.25
N ARG A 190 -9.35 -9.93 11.81
CA ARG A 190 -8.08 -10.66 11.81
C ARG A 190 -7.74 -11.21 10.42
N ILE A 191 -8.69 -11.87 9.77
CA ILE A 191 -8.48 -12.48 8.44
C ILE A 191 -8.20 -11.38 7.40
N GLU A 192 -8.96 -10.29 7.41
CA GLU A 192 -8.75 -9.13 6.53
C GLU A 192 -7.31 -8.61 6.63
N ARG A 193 -6.80 -8.38 7.85
CA ARG A 193 -5.42 -7.91 8.06
C ARG A 193 -4.35 -8.85 7.51
N VAL A 194 -4.51 -10.17 7.69
CA VAL A 194 -3.53 -11.15 7.20
C VAL A 194 -3.42 -11.08 5.68
N PHE A 195 -4.56 -11.04 4.98
CA PHE A 195 -4.58 -10.94 3.52
C PHE A 195 -4.16 -9.56 3.03
N GLU A 196 -4.68 -8.48 3.62
CA GLU A 196 -4.29 -7.11 3.30
C GLU A 196 -2.79 -6.90 3.45
N SER A 197 -2.15 -7.48 4.47
CA SER A 197 -0.72 -7.31 4.70
C SER A 197 0.16 -8.08 3.70
N LYS A 198 -0.40 -9.06 2.98
CA LYS A 198 0.33 -9.96 2.07
C LYS A 198 0.04 -9.69 0.60
N ILE A 199 -1.19 -9.34 0.25
CA ILE A 199 -1.63 -9.19 -1.14
C ILE A 199 -2.39 -7.89 -1.39
N GLN A 200 -2.45 -7.49 -2.66
CA GLN A 200 -3.22 -6.33 -3.11
C GLN A 200 -3.64 -6.49 -4.57
N PHE A 201 -4.79 -5.98 -4.96
CA PHE A 201 -5.21 -5.96 -6.37
C PHE A 201 -4.49 -4.86 -7.14
N VAL A 202 -4.19 -5.13 -8.41
CA VAL A 202 -3.54 -4.19 -9.34
C VAL A 202 -4.35 -4.10 -10.63
N GLU A 203 -4.69 -2.88 -11.02
CA GLU A 203 -5.24 -2.57 -12.35
C GLU A 203 -4.20 -1.78 -13.12
N LEU A 204 -3.51 -2.47 -14.04
CA LEU A 204 -2.52 -1.88 -14.93
C LEU A 204 -3.11 -1.74 -16.33
N GLU A 205 -3.08 -0.53 -16.89
CA GLU A 205 -3.60 -0.25 -18.22
C GLU A 205 -2.60 0.63 -18.99
N LEU A 206 -2.33 0.26 -20.25
CA LEU A 206 -1.54 1.07 -21.18
C LEU A 206 -2.42 1.46 -22.36
N THR A 207 -2.65 2.75 -22.56
CA THR A 207 -3.54 3.28 -23.60
C THR A 207 -2.80 4.26 -24.51
N GLY A 208 -3.37 4.61 -25.66
CA GLY A 208 -2.88 5.72 -26.51
C GLY A 208 -1.52 5.52 -27.19
N TYR A 209 -0.93 4.31 -27.14
CA TYR A 209 0.40 3.99 -27.69
C TYR A 209 0.41 3.35 -29.09
N ARG A 210 -0.75 3.07 -29.69
CA ARG A 210 -0.84 2.37 -30.99
C ARG A 210 -1.08 3.35 -32.13
N LEU A 211 -0.01 3.86 -32.75
CA LEU A 211 -0.07 4.65 -33.98
C LEU A 211 -0.55 3.80 -35.16
N SER A 212 -0.06 2.57 -35.25
CA SER A 212 -0.36 1.60 -36.31
C SER A 212 -1.86 1.33 -36.55
N THR A 213 -2.68 1.51 -35.51
CA THR A 213 -4.13 1.21 -35.56
C THR A 213 -5.03 2.44 -35.60
N LYS A 214 -4.48 3.66 -35.51
CA LYS A 214 -5.25 4.90 -35.58
C LYS A 214 -5.76 5.12 -36.99
N LYS A 215 -7.09 5.04 -37.17
CA LYS A 215 -7.78 5.46 -38.39
C LYS A 215 -8.17 6.93 -38.24
N VAL A 216 -7.75 7.75 -39.19
CA VAL A 216 -8.19 9.15 -39.24
C VAL A 216 -9.45 9.25 -40.09
N THR A 217 -10.49 9.85 -39.51
CA THR A 217 -11.76 10.11 -40.19
C THR A 217 -11.75 11.55 -40.70
N ILE A 218 -11.71 11.72 -42.02
CA ILE A 218 -11.82 13.04 -42.65
C ILE A 218 -13.31 13.47 -42.61
N PRO A 219 -13.63 14.73 -42.27
CA PRO A 219 -14.99 15.24 -42.29
C PRO A 219 -15.68 15.00 -43.64
N ASN A 220 -16.90 14.45 -43.60
CA ASN A 220 -17.65 14.07 -44.81
C ASN A 220 -17.97 15.26 -45.73
N ASP A 221 -18.03 16.47 -45.19
CA ASP A 221 -18.26 17.69 -45.97
C ASP A 221 -17.02 18.18 -46.74
N LEU A 222 -15.84 17.64 -46.44
CA LEU A 222 -14.63 17.77 -47.27
C LEU A 222 -14.52 16.65 -48.31
N LEU A 223 -15.29 15.56 -48.14
CA LEU A 223 -15.33 14.40 -49.03
C LEU A 223 -16.52 14.51 -50.01
N VAL A 224 -16.46 15.48 -50.93
CA VAL A 224 -17.49 15.66 -51.96
C VAL A 224 -17.14 14.84 -53.19
N GLY A 225 -17.92 13.78 -53.47
CA GLY A 225 -17.75 12.90 -54.62
C GLY A 225 -16.76 11.76 -54.35
N GLU A 226 -17.24 10.52 -54.30
CA GLU A 226 -16.42 9.33 -54.08
C GLU A 226 -15.57 9.00 -55.31
N ASP A 227 -14.37 9.57 -55.38
CA ASP A 227 -13.39 9.23 -56.41
C ASP A 227 -12.37 8.23 -55.86
N ALA A 228 -12.27 7.04 -56.48
CA ALA A 228 -11.38 5.96 -56.03
C ALA A 228 -9.90 6.39 -56.01
N ALA A 229 -9.51 7.26 -56.95
CA ALA A 229 -8.15 7.81 -57.02
C ALA A 229 -7.83 8.76 -55.85
N LEU A 230 -8.82 9.49 -55.33
CA LEU A 230 -8.64 10.30 -54.13
C LEU A 230 -8.50 9.39 -52.90
N LYS A 231 -9.37 8.39 -52.73
CA LYS A 231 -9.26 7.42 -51.62
C LYS A 231 -7.89 6.73 -51.60
N GLU A 232 -7.34 6.39 -52.76
CA GLU A 232 -6.01 5.80 -52.89
C GLU A 232 -4.88 6.79 -52.57
N ARG A 233 -4.97 8.06 -53.02
CA ARG A 233 -4.01 9.12 -52.66
C ARG A 233 -4.05 9.46 -51.17
N LEU A 234 -5.24 9.54 -50.58
CA LEU A 234 -5.46 9.70 -49.14
C LEU A 234 -4.79 8.56 -48.37
N LYS A 235 -5.01 7.32 -48.82
CA LYS A 235 -4.37 6.14 -48.24
C LYS A 235 -2.85 6.21 -48.37
N ASN A 236 -2.32 6.59 -49.53
CA ASN A 236 -0.88 6.66 -49.81
C ASN A 236 -0.17 7.76 -49.00
N SER A 237 -0.76 8.97 -48.88
CA SER A 237 -0.21 10.05 -48.04
C SER A 237 -0.09 9.66 -46.57
N PHE A 238 -0.98 8.78 -46.07
CA PHE A 238 -0.93 8.26 -44.70
C PHE A 238 -0.27 6.89 -44.58
N THR A 239 0.16 6.26 -45.68
CA THR A 239 0.90 4.98 -45.63
C THR A 239 2.27 5.16 -44.96
N LEU A 240 2.79 6.40 -44.92
CA LEU A 240 3.96 6.80 -44.10
C LEU A 240 3.77 6.54 -42.60
N LEU A 241 2.52 6.48 -42.12
CA LEU A 241 2.16 6.14 -40.73
C LEU A 241 1.66 4.69 -40.56
N GLN A 242 1.37 3.99 -41.66
CA GLN A 242 0.76 2.64 -41.68
C GLN A 242 1.70 1.55 -42.22
N GLY A 243 2.92 1.89 -42.64
CA GLY A 243 3.89 0.93 -43.16
C GLY A 243 4.49 0.03 -42.06
N GLU A 244 4.75 -1.24 -42.39
CA GLU A 244 5.32 -2.29 -41.54
C GLU A 244 6.71 -1.97 -40.91
N GLN A 245 7.25 -0.78 -41.12
CA GLN A 245 8.38 -0.29 -40.33
C GLN A 245 7.85 0.15 -38.96
N MET A 246 7.90 -0.77 -37.98
CA MET A 246 7.86 -0.40 -36.57
C MET A 246 8.80 0.79 -36.37
N LEU A 247 8.25 1.95 -36.02
CA LEU A 247 9.04 3.14 -35.68
C LEU A 247 9.97 2.75 -34.54
N LYS A 248 11.23 2.54 -34.90
CA LYS A 248 12.32 2.21 -33.99
C LYS A 248 13.02 3.52 -33.69
N ILE A 249 12.79 4.03 -32.49
CA ILE A 249 13.34 5.31 -32.06
C ILE A 249 14.31 5.04 -30.94
N GLU A 250 15.47 5.67 -31.02
CA GLU A 250 16.47 5.62 -29.97
C GLU A 250 16.09 6.57 -28.85
N ILE A 251 15.89 6.04 -27.64
CA ILE A 251 15.69 6.84 -26.43
C ILE A 251 16.84 6.59 -25.45
N PRO A 252 17.18 7.53 -24.56
CA PRO A 252 18.12 7.28 -23.48
C PRO A 252 17.66 6.11 -22.60
N ASP A 253 18.58 5.23 -22.20
CA ASP A 253 18.34 4.26 -21.14
C ASP A 253 18.40 4.95 -19.78
N PHE A 254 17.60 4.45 -18.84
CA PHE A 254 17.50 4.97 -17.49
C PHE A 254 17.87 3.89 -16.47
N ASP A 255 18.61 4.25 -15.43
CA ASP A 255 18.97 3.33 -14.34
C ASP A 255 17.85 3.22 -13.27
N ALA A 256 18.17 2.56 -12.14
CA ALA A 256 17.24 2.40 -11.02
C ALA A 256 16.91 3.73 -10.30
N ASN A 257 17.78 4.73 -10.41
CA ASN A 257 17.58 6.09 -9.88
C ASN A 257 16.90 7.02 -10.89
N LEU A 258 16.47 6.46 -12.03
CA LEU A 258 15.90 7.20 -13.15
C LEU A 258 16.92 8.14 -13.83
N GLU A 259 18.22 7.99 -13.59
CA GLU A 259 19.26 8.78 -14.25
C GLU A 259 19.62 8.17 -15.61
N GLN A 260 20.08 9.00 -16.55
CA GLN A 260 20.49 8.50 -17.86
C GLN A 260 21.76 7.67 -17.72
N VAL A 261 21.74 6.44 -18.23
CA VAL A 261 22.94 5.59 -18.21
C VAL A 261 23.91 6.15 -19.24
N THR A 262 25.12 6.51 -18.83
CA THR A 262 26.20 6.89 -19.75
C THR A 262 27.03 5.66 -20.15
N GLY A 263 27.35 5.53 -21.44
CA GLY A 263 28.30 4.54 -21.92
C GLY A 263 29.75 4.90 -21.56
N GLU A 264 30.69 4.01 -21.87
CA GLU A 264 32.15 4.20 -21.64
C GLU A 264 32.70 5.48 -22.29
N ASP A 265 32.01 6.00 -23.29
CA ASP A 265 32.39 7.17 -24.10
C ASP A 265 31.88 8.51 -23.53
N GLY A 266 31.19 8.50 -22.39
CA GLY A 266 30.56 9.69 -21.78
C GLY A 266 29.28 10.17 -22.48
N LYS A 267 28.76 9.43 -23.46
CA LYS A 267 27.46 9.70 -24.13
C LYS A 267 26.33 8.89 -23.48
N PRO A 268 25.08 9.39 -23.48
CA PRO A 268 23.93 8.64 -22.99
C PRO A 268 23.74 7.37 -23.83
N LYS A 269 23.68 6.22 -23.16
CA LYS A 269 23.41 4.92 -23.77
C LYS A 269 21.99 4.95 -24.32
N THR A 270 21.85 4.78 -25.63
CA THR A 270 20.55 4.71 -26.28
C THR A 270 20.04 3.28 -26.36
N VAL A 271 18.73 3.12 -26.22
CA VAL A 271 17.99 1.87 -26.42
C VAL A 271 16.94 2.09 -27.49
N THR A 272 16.83 1.13 -28.40
CA THR A 272 15.83 1.16 -29.47
C THR A 272 14.46 0.80 -28.91
N TRP A 273 13.50 1.71 -29.08
CA TRP A 273 12.12 1.59 -28.62
C TRP A 273 11.13 1.52 -29.78
N SER A 274 10.07 0.74 -29.59
CA SER A 274 8.97 0.58 -30.53
C SER A 274 7.66 0.25 -29.79
N GLU A 275 6.52 0.28 -30.49
CA GLU A 275 5.23 -0.17 -29.93
C GLU A 275 5.29 -1.61 -29.37
N ALA A 276 6.06 -2.49 -30.02
CA ALA A 276 6.24 -3.87 -29.59
C ALA A 276 7.09 -3.97 -28.31
N GLU A 277 8.09 -3.10 -28.15
CA GLU A 277 8.89 -3.06 -26.92
C GLU A 277 8.07 -2.53 -25.75
N LEU A 278 7.20 -1.53 -25.97
CA LEU A 278 6.23 -1.09 -24.95
C LEU A 278 5.33 -2.23 -24.47
N GLU A 279 4.76 -2.99 -25.42
CA GLU A 279 3.91 -4.13 -25.10
C GLU A 279 4.68 -5.24 -24.37
N LYS A 280 5.93 -5.48 -24.77
CA LYS A 280 6.81 -6.45 -24.11
C LYS A 280 7.16 -6.03 -22.68
N GLN A 281 7.52 -4.76 -22.45
CA GLN A 281 7.81 -4.25 -21.11
C GLN A 281 6.57 -4.27 -20.22
N ARG A 282 5.40 -3.91 -20.78
CA ARG A 282 4.10 -4.06 -20.10
C ARG A 282 3.86 -5.51 -19.73
N LYS A 283 4.00 -6.46 -20.67
CA LYS A 283 3.80 -7.88 -20.40
C LYS A 283 4.77 -8.41 -19.35
N ALA A 284 6.02 -7.98 -19.38
CA ALA A 284 7.00 -8.37 -18.37
C ALA A 284 6.61 -7.88 -16.96
N LEU A 285 5.95 -6.72 -16.82
CA LEU A 285 5.37 -6.32 -15.53
C LEU A 285 4.26 -7.26 -15.06
N TYR A 286 3.46 -7.83 -15.96
CA TYR A 286 2.48 -8.86 -15.59
C TYR A 286 3.18 -10.14 -15.18
N ASP A 287 4.03 -10.68 -16.06
CA ASP A 287 4.65 -11.99 -15.87
C ASP A 287 5.57 -12.02 -14.63
N ASP A 288 6.29 -10.94 -14.34
CA ASP A 288 7.29 -10.91 -13.25
C ASP A 288 6.67 -10.61 -11.86
N PHE A 289 5.50 -9.96 -11.79
CA PHE A 289 4.95 -9.46 -10.52
C PHE A 289 3.49 -9.79 -10.26
N LEU A 290 2.67 -9.96 -11.28
CA LEU A 290 1.21 -10.05 -11.14
C LEU A 290 0.74 -11.48 -11.29
N ILE A 291 -0.13 -11.89 -10.38
CA ILE A 291 -0.78 -13.20 -10.38
C ILE A 291 -2.20 -13.00 -10.89
N ASN A 292 -2.50 -13.59 -12.04
CA ASN A 292 -3.84 -13.54 -12.61
C ASN A 292 -4.77 -14.51 -11.87
N VAL A 293 -5.73 -13.97 -11.13
CA VAL A 293 -6.77 -14.74 -10.45
C VAL A 293 -8.03 -14.74 -11.33
N PRO A 294 -8.40 -15.89 -11.93
CA PRO A 294 -9.52 -15.95 -12.87
C PRO A 294 -10.80 -15.39 -12.26
N ARG A 295 -11.45 -14.46 -12.99
CA ARG A 295 -12.69 -13.74 -12.60
C ARG A 295 -12.55 -12.71 -11.47
N PHE A 296 -11.41 -12.61 -10.81
CA PHE A 296 -11.18 -11.65 -9.73
C PHE A 296 -10.18 -10.55 -10.10
N GLY A 297 -9.32 -10.78 -11.10
CA GLY A 297 -8.37 -9.79 -11.61
C GLY A 297 -6.93 -10.13 -11.26
N GLN A 298 -6.06 -9.11 -11.24
CA GLN A 298 -4.63 -9.28 -11.01
C GLN A 298 -4.28 -8.94 -9.56
N VAL A 299 -3.48 -9.79 -8.94
CA VAL A 299 -3.02 -9.63 -7.55
C VAL A 299 -1.50 -9.53 -7.52
N ILE A 300 -0.97 -8.63 -6.71
CA ILE A 300 0.47 -8.52 -6.40
C ILE A 300 0.72 -8.86 -4.94
N MET A 301 1.87 -9.45 -4.66
CA MET A 301 2.35 -9.63 -3.28
C MET A 301 2.91 -8.31 -2.74
N ARG A 302 2.52 -7.89 -1.54
CA ARG A 302 2.97 -6.62 -0.94
C ARG A 302 4.49 -6.52 -0.78
N ASN A 303 5.18 -7.63 -0.51
CA ASN A 303 6.64 -7.64 -0.45
C ASN A 303 7.33 -7.37 -1.79
N ARG A 304 6.62 -7.52 -2.92
CA ARG A 304 7.12 -7.21 -4.27
C ARG A 304 6.72 -5.80 -4.75
N ARG A 305 5.89 -5.08 -3.99
CA ARG A 305 5.47 -3.70 -4.32
C ARG A 305 6.64 -2.75 -4.56
N PRO A 306 7.69 -2.70 -3.71
CA PRO A 306 8.78 -1.76 -3.92
C PRO A 306 9.48 -1.96 -5.27
N ASP A 307 9.77 -3.21 -5.63
CA ASP A 307 10.41 -3.58 -6.90
C ASP A 307 9.50 -3.26 -8.11
N PHE A 308 8.20 -3.55 -7.99
CA PHE A 308 7.19 -3.24 -9.00
C PHE A 308 7.06 -1.73 -9.23
N ASP A 309 6.94 -0.95 -8.15
CA ASP A 309 6.78 0.50 -8.20
C ASP A 309 8.04 1.16 -8.81
N ALA A 310 9.24 0.69 -8.47
CA ALA A 310 10.48 1.14 -9.08
C ALA A 310 10.52 0.87 -10.60
N ARG A 311 10.15 -0.34 -11.03
CA ARG A 311 10.11 -0.69 -12.46
C ARG A 311 9.00 0.06 -13.21
N LEU A 312 7.86 0.28 -12.56
CA LEU A 312 6.75 1.06 -13.12
C LEU A 312 7.17 2.51 -13.35
N MET A 313 7.88 3.14 -12.40
CA MET A 313 8.42 4.49 -12.57
C MET A 313 9.43 4.57 -13.70
N ARG A 314 10.32 3.58 -13.82
CA ARG A 314 11.27 3.50 -14.95
C ARG A 314 10.52 3.41 -16.29
N LEU A 315 9.51 2.54 -16.38
CA LEU A 315 8.69 2.40 -17.59
C LEU A 315 7.94 3.70 -17.93
N ARG A 316 7.37 4.40 -16.95
CA ARG A 316 6.74 5.72 -17.16
C ARG A 316 7.71 6.73 -17.76
N LYS A 317 8.94 6.78 -17.25
CA LYS A 317 9.96 7.70 -17.76
C LYS A 317 10.39 7.36 -19.18
N GLN A 318 10.53 6.08 -19.48
CA GLN A 318 10.83 5.61 -20.83
C GLN A 318 9.68 5.89 -21.81
N ILE A 319 8.42 5.74 -21.39
CA ILE A 319 7.24 6.13 -22.16
C ILE A 319 7.26 7.62 -22.50
N GLU A 320 7.59 8.48 -21.54
CA GLU A 320 7.65 9.94 -21.76
C GLU A 320 8.79 10.33 -22.73
N ALA A 321 9.96 9.69 -22.59
CA ALA A 321 11.07 9.87 -23.51
C ALA A 321 10.72 9.40 -24.93
N PHE A 322 10.05 8.26 -25.04
CA PHE A 322 9.56 7.73 -26.32
C PHE A 322 8.50 8.64 -26.93
N LYS A 323 7.55 9.15 -26.15
CA LYS A 323 6.57 10.15 -26.59
C LYS A 323 7.24 11.38 -27.18
N SER A 324 8.19 11.97 -26.45
CA SER A 324 8.92 13.15 -26.91
C SER A 324 9.71 12.89 -28.21
N ALA A 325 10.35 11.72 -28.31
CA ALA A 325 11.14 11.36 -29.49
C ALA A 325 10.26 11.05 -30.71
N VAL A 326 9.09 10.43 -30.51
CA VAL A 326 8.06 10.23 -31.55
C VAL A 326 7.53 11.59 -32.05
N GLU A 327 7.22 12.51 -31.12
CA GLU A 327 6.75 13.85 -31.47
C GLU A 327 7.76 14.61 -32.34
N GLN A 328 9.05 14.51 -32.04
CA GLN A 328 10.11 15.13 -32.83
C GLN A 328 10.33 14.45 -34.18
N THR A 329 10.30 13.13 -34.24
CA THR A 329 10.65 12.37 -35.45
C THR A 329 9.55 12.43 -36.51
N ILE A 330 8.28 12.35 -36.08
CA ILE A 330 7.14 12.19 -36.99
C ILE A 330 6.36 13.51 -37.14
N GLY A 331 6.62 14.49 -36.28
CA GLY A 331 5.88 15.75 -36.30
C GLY A 331 5.92 16.48 -37.64
N GLU A 332 7.12 16.63 -38.19
CA GLU A 332 7.30 17.25 -39.51
C GLU A 332 6.66 16.42 -40.62
N SER A 333 6.75 15.09 -40.55
CA SER A 333 6.11 14.21 -41.53
C SER A 333 4.59 14.31 -41.52
N ILE A 334 3.97 14.47 -40.34
CA ILE A 334 2.52 14.65 -40.20
C ILE A 334 2.12 16.03 -40.73
N SER A 335 2.84 17.09 -40.36
CA SER A 335 2.57 18.43 -40.88
C SER A 335 2.69 18.49 -42.40
N ASN A 336 3.70 17.84 -42.99
CA ASN A 336 3.85 17.75 -44.45
C ASN A 336 2.71 16.96 -45.10
N ALA A 337 2.30 15.83 -44.50
CA ALA A 337 1.17 15.05 -45.00
C ALA A 337 -0.16 15.82 -44.94
N ILE A 338 -0.39 16.60 -43.87
CA ILE A 338 -1.57 17.48 -43.74
C ILE A 338 -1.53 18.60 -44.79
N ALA A 339 -0.38 19.22 -45.02
CA ALA A 339 -0.22 20.25 -46.04
C ALA A 339 -0.46 19.71 -47.46
N ASP A 340 0.05 18.52 -47.78
CA ASP A 340 -0.17 17.87 -49.07
C ASP A 340 -1.64 17.44 -49.27
N LEU A 341 -2.28 16.99 -48.20
CA LEU A 341 -3.71 16.70 -48.18
C LEU A 341 -4.54 17.97 -48.41
N ALA A 342 -4.21 19.07 -47.74
CA ALA A 342 -4.88 20.35 -47.90
C ALA A 342 -4.75 20.87 -49.34
N LYS A 343 -3.56 20.77 -49.95
CA LYS A 343 -3.34 21.08 -51.37
C LYS A 343 -4.20 20.22 -52.31
N THR A 344 -4.34 18.95 -51.99
CA THR A 344 -5.14 18.01 -52.79
C THR A 344 -6.65 18.32 -52.69
N LEU A 345 -7.12 18.76 -51.52
CA LEU A 345 -8.53 19.07 -51.29
C LEU A 345 -8.92 20.49 -51.71
N SER A 346 -7.97 21.43 -51.77
CA SER A 346 -8.20 22.84 -52.10
C SER A 346 -9.04 23.09 -53.37
N PRO A 347 -8.76 22.47 -54.54
CA PRO A 347 -9.55 22.67 -55.75
C PRO A 347 -11.02 22.25 -55.61
N ARG A 348 -11.29 21.19 -54.85
CA ARG A 348 -12.65 20.65 -54.65
C ARG A 348 -13.45 21.47 -53.64
N VAL A 349 -12.78 21.94 -52.60
CA VAL A 349 -13.39 22.86 -51.62
C VAL A 349 -13.73 24.20 -52.28
N LYS A 350 -12.94 24.64 -53.27
CA LYS A 350 -13.25 25.81 -54.11
C LYS A 350 -14.49 25.60 -54.99
N GLU A 351 -14.65 24.42 -55.59
CA GLU A 351 -15.83 24.06 -56.38
C GLU A 351 -17.12 23.95 -55.54
N LYS A 352 -17.01 23.42 -54.31
CA LYS A 352 -18.15 23.31 -53.39
C LYS A 352 -17.74 23.69 -51.98
N LEU A 353 -17.88 24.98 -51.68
CA LEU A 353 -17.49 25.54 -50.39
C LEU A 353 -18.37 24.99 -49.25
N PRO A 354 -17.78 24.35 -48.22
CA PRO A 354 -18.49 23.97 -47.01
C PRO A 354 -19.13 25.18 -46.33
N ALA A 355 -20.41 25.05 -45.94
CA ALA A 355 -21.17 26.14 -45.33
C ALA A 355 -20.51 26.72 -44.06
N ARG A 356 -19.68 25.93 -43.37
CA ARG A 356 -18.94 26.36 -42.17
C ARG A 356 -17.83 27.38 -42.46
N TYR A 357 -17.26 27.39 -43.66
CA TYR A 357 -16.19 28.34 -44.04
C TYR A 357 -16.71 29.73 -44.38
N ALA A 358 -17.99 29.85 -44.76
CA ALA A 358 -18.61 31.14 -45.07
C ALA A 358 -18.54 32.17 -43.92
N LYS A 359 -18.38 31.72 -42.67
CA LYS A 359 -18.23 32.60 -41.49
C LYS A 359 -16.85 33.25 -41.36
N PHE A 360 -15.85 32.70 -42.03
CA PHE A 360 -14.44 33.05 -41.86
C PHE A 360 -13.83 33.69 -43.12
N LEU A 361 -14.60 33.79 -44.20
CA LEU A 361 -14.21 34.43 -45.45
C LEU A 361 -14.72 35.87 -45.47
N THR A 362 -13.82 36.82 -45.75
CA THR A 362 -14.13 38.27 -45.82
C THR A 362 -14.61 38.71 -47.20
N THR A 363 -14.41 37.89 -48.24
CA THR A 363 -14.83 38.14 -49.62
C THR A 363 -15.63 36.97 -50.19
N ASN A 364 -16.53 37.26 -51.13
CA ASN A 364 -17.33 36.23 -51.84
C ASN A 364 -16.48 35.35 -52.78
N ASP A 365 -15.24 35.76 -53.06
CA ASP A 365 -14.25 34.98 -53.80
C ASP A 365 -13.03 34.79 -52.88
N PRO A 366 -12.88 33.62 -52.24
CA PRO A 366 -11.77 33.36 -51.33
C PRO A 366 -10.47 33.12 -52.12
N THR A 367 -9.36 33.66 -51.63
CA THR A 367 -8.06 33.33 -52.24
C THR A 367 -7.69 31.87 -51.97
N ASP A 368 -6.88 31.28 -52.86
CA ASP A 368 -6.41 29.90 -52.70
C ASP A 368 -5.60 29.73 -51.40
N GLU A 369 -4.93 30.78 -50.93
CA GLU A 369 -4.21 30.81 -49.65
C GLU A 369 -5.18 30.75 -48.45
N ASP A 370 -6.28 31.50 -48.47
CA ASP A 370 -7.29 31.47 -47.42
C ASP A 370 -7.96 30.09 -47.30
N LEU A 371 -8.28 29.47 -48.44
CA LEU A 371 -8.85 28.11 -48.48
C LEU A 371 -7.86 27.07 -47.96
N LEU A 372 -6.59 27.15 -48.36
CA LEU A 372 -5.55 26.25 -47.85
C LEU A 372 -5.37 26.40 -46.34
N CYS A 373 -5.38 27.62 -45.81
CA CYS A 373 -5.26 27.88 -44.38
C CYS A 373 -6.45 27.30 -43.59
N LEU A 374 -7.68 27.45 -44.10
CA LEU A 374 -8.88 26.92 -43.46
C LEU A 374 -8.92 25.39 -43.48
N ILE A 375 -8.58 24.77 -44.61
CA ILE A 375 -8.53 23.30 -44.73
C ILE A 375 -7.42 22.74 -43.83
N THR A 376 -6.24 23.36 -43.82
CA THR A 376 -5.11 22.94 -42.97
C THR A 376 -5.48 23.02 -41.49
N ASN A 377 -6.09 24.13 -41.04
CA ASN A 377 -6.55 24.28 -39.66
C ASN A 377 -7.66 23.28 -39.28
N ASP A 378 -8.58 22.98 -40.19
CA ASP A 378 -9.63 21.99 -39.95
C ASP A 378 -9.07 20.57 -39.86
N LEU A 379 -8.10 20.24 -40.72
CA LEU A 379 -7.38 18.97 -40.65
C LEU A 379 -6.56 18.94 -39.35
N ASP A 380 -5.77 19.94 -39.01
CA ASP A 380 -5.01 19.97 -37.75
C ASP A 380 -5.90 19.80 -36.51
N ARG A 381 -7.07 20.45 -36.48
CA ARG A 381 -8.07 20.31 -35.41
C ARG A 381 -8.70 18.92 -35.36
N THR A 382 -9.05 18.36 -36.51
CA THR A 382 -9.67 17.02 -36.59
C THR A 382 -8.67 15.93 -36.17
N PHE A 383 -7.40 16.15 -36.46
CA PHE A 383 -6.33 15.21 -36.14
C PHE A 383 -5.79 15.42 -34.72
N GLY A 384 -6.03 16.60 -34.11
CA GLY A 384 -5.51 16.97 -32.79
C GLY A 384 -3.98 17.13 -32.77
N GLY A 385 -3.37 17.32 -33.94
CA GLY A 385 -1.92 17.24 -34.15
C GLY A 385 -1.32 15.90 -33.72
N ILE A 386 0.00 15.89 -33.48
CA ILE A 386 0.71 14.68 -33.05
C ILE A 386 0.23 14.22 -31.66
N LYS A 387 -0.10 15.16 -30.78
CA LYS A 387 -0.59 14.89 -29.41
C LYS A 387 -1.94 14.16 -29.40
N GLY A 388 -2.80 14.43 -30.38
CA GLY A 388 -4.06 13.70 -30.57
C GLY A 388 -3.86 12.29 -31.15
N LEU A 389 -2.77 12.07 -31.89
CA LEU A 389 -2.46 10.79 -32.54
C LEU A 389 -1.68 9.83 -31.62
N PHE A 390 -0.71 10.35 -30.87
CA PHE A 390 0.16 9.57 -29.99
C PHE A 390 0.20 10.17 -28.58
N ASN A 391 -0.44 9.49 -27.63
CA ASN A 391 -0.42 9.89 -26.22
C ASN A 391 -0.40 8.64 -25.36
N PRO A 392 0.75 7.94 -25.28
CA PRO A 392 0.86 6.73 -24.48
C PRO A 392 0.69 7.06 -23.00
N GLU A 393 -0.31 6.47 -22.36
CA GLU A 393 -0.60 6.68 -20.94
C GLU A 393 -0.59 5.34 -20.20
N LEU A 394 0.24 5.26 -19.15
CA LEU A 394 0.29 4.11 -18.26
C LEU A 394 -0.49 4.44 -16.98
N ARG A 395 -1.61 3.76 -16.76
CA ARG A 395 -2.41 3.86 -15.54
C ARG A 395 -2.17 2.65 -14.66
N CYS A 396 -1.96 2.87 -13.37
CA CYS A 396 -1.85 1.81 -12.38
C CYS A 396 -2.68 2.19 -11.15
N VAL A 397 -3.61 1.34 -10.76
CA VAL A 397 -4.46 1.53 -9.57
C VAL A 397 -4.30 0.33 -8.66
N PHE A 398 -4.21 0.59 -7.36
CA PHE A 398 -4.11 -0.45 -6.35
C PHE A 398 -5.36 -0.46 -5.48
N LYS A 399 -5.86 -1.66 -5.19
CA LYS A 399 -7.05 -1.85 -4.36
C LYS A 399 -6.77 -2.89 -3.30
N ASP A 400 -7.17 -2.61 -2.06
CA ASP A 400 -7.02 -3.56 -0.97
C ASP A 400 -8.03 -4.70 -1.09
N VAL A 401 -7.70 -5.83 -0.48
CA VAL A 401 -8.53 -7.03 -0.53
C VAL A 401 -9.59 -6.93 0.56
N THR A 402 -10.86 -6.95 0.17
CA THR A 402 -11.97 -6.81 1.13
C THR A 402 -12.32 -8.14 1.77
N TYR A 403 -12.95 -8.08 2.95
CA TYR A 403 -13.51 -9.24 3.62
C TYR A 403 -14.42 -10.10 2.72
N GLU A 404 -15.32 -9.48 1.95
CA GLU A 404 -16.27 -10.20 1.09
C GLU A 404 -15.53 -11.04 0.05
N SER A 405 -14.42 -10.51 -0.47
CA SER A 405 -13.56 -11.22 -1.42
C SER A 405 -12.86 -12.41 -0.76
N ILE A 406 -12.37 -12.25 0.48
CA ILE A 406 -11.65 -13.31 1.20
C ILE A 406 -12.61 -14.43 1.65
N GLN A 407 -13.83 -14.10 2.05
CA GLN A 407 -14.80 -15.11 2.48
C GLN A 407 -15.23 -16.01 1.31
N ASP A 408 -15.23 -15.50 0.08
CA ASP A 408 -15.56 -16.28 -1.12
C ASP A 408 -14.61 -17.48 -1.27
N LYS A 409 -15.18 -18.68 -1.15
CA LYS A 409 -14.45 -19.95 -1.34
C LYS A 409 -13.88 -20.05 -2.75
N ASN A 410 -14.55 -19.48 -3.75
CA ASN A 410 -14.06 -19.49 -5.12
C ASN A 410 -12.81 -18.62 -5.26
N PHE A 411 -12.79 -17.42 -4.66
CA PHE A 411 -11.60 -16.58 -4.65
C PHE A 411 -10.40 -17.30 -4.03
N ARG A 412 -10.58 -17.87 -2.83
CA ARG A 412 -9.50 -18.59 -2.12
C ARG A 412 -8.95 -19.76 -2.93
N ASN A 413 -9.84 -20.56 -3.52
CA ASN A 413 -9.43 -21.69 -4.36
C ASN A 413 -8.68 -21.22 -5.61
N GLN A 414 -9.21 -20.22 -6.32
CA GLN A 414 -8.60 -19.67 -7.54
C GLN A 414 -7.26 -19.00 -7.26
N LEU A 415 -7.14 -18.25 -6.16
CA LEU A 415 -5.89 -17.63 -5.74
C LEU A 415 -4.85 -18.69 -5.37
N SER A 416 -5.22 -19.69 -4.57
CA SER A 416 -4.33 -20.80 -4.21
C SER A 416 -3.85 -21.57 -5.44
N GLU A 417 -4.74 -21.86 -6.38
CA GLU A 417 -4.39 -22.55 -7.62
C GLU A 417 -3.50 -21.69 -8.52
N ALA A 418 -3.78 -20.39 -8.67
CA ALA A 418 -2.95 -19.46 -9.44
C ALA A 418 -1.55 -19.35 -8.84
N MET A 419 -1.43 -19.18 -7.53
CA MET A 419 -0.12 -19.14 -6.84
C MET A 419 0.66 -20.44 -7.00
N ARG A 420 -0.01 -21.60 -6.97
CA ARG A 420 0.64 -22.91 -7.19
C ARG A 420 1.14 -23.06 -8.62
N LYS A 421 0.37 -22.61 -9.61
CA LYS A 421 0.78 -22.63 -11.04
C LYS A 421 2.04 -21.82 -11.30
N GLU A 422 2.18 -20.68 -10.61
CA GLU A 422 3.36 -19.82 -10.68
C GLU A 422 4.53 -20.31 -9.77
N GLY A 423 4.45 -21.53 -9.23
CA GLY A 423 5.51 -22.13 -8.39
C GLY A 423 5.56 -21.62 -6.94
N GLY A 424 4.61 -20.79 -6.52
CA GLY A 424 4.52 -20.18 -5.20
C GLY A 424 3.85 -21.06 -4.14
N GLU A 425 4.12 -22.38 -4.12
CA GLU A 425 3.40 -23.31 -3.24
C GLU A 425 3.61 -22.99 -1.75
N HIS A 426 4.83 -22.59 -1.35
CA HIS A 426 5.12 -22.14 0.02
C HIS A 426 4.29 -20.91 0.40
N LEU A 427 4.17 -19.93 -0.51
CA LEU A 427 3.40 -18.70 -0.27
C LEU A 427 1.91 -18.99 -0.13
N ALA A 428 1.37 -19.88 -0.97
CA ALA A 428 -0.01 -20.34 -0.85
C ALA A 428 -0.22 -21.03 0.49
N ARG A 429 0.65 -21.99 0.87
CA ARG A 429 0.53 -22.66 2.18
C ARG A 429 0.58 -21.66 3.33
N GLN A 430 1.51 -20.72 3.34
CA GLN A 430 1.62 -19.72 4.41
C GLN A 430 0.41 -18.79 4.48
N LEU A 431 -0.14 -18.37 3.35
CA LEU A 431 -1.31 -17.48 3.31
C LEU A 431 -2.57 -18.17 3.87
N PHE A 432 -2.73 -19.47 3.62
CA PHE A 432 -3.90 -20.23 4.05
C PHE A 432 -3.70 -21.03 5.35
N SER A 433 -2.46 -21.34 5.76
CA SER A 433 -2.17 -22.03 7.03
C SER A 433 -2.41 -21.14 8.23
N GLU A 434 -2.12 -19.85 8.13
CA GLU A 434 -2.44 -18.87 9.17
C GLU A 434 -3.96 -18.61 9.28
N HIS A 435 -4.71 -18.88 8.20
CA HIS A 435 -6.18 -18.92 8.24
C HIS A 435 -6.67 -20.19 8.95
N ASP A 436 -6.06 -21.35 8.68
CA ASP A 436 -6.49 -22.65 9.25
C ASP A 436 -5.94 -22.92 10.67
N ALA A 437 -4.88 -22.21 11.10
CA ALA A 437 -4.29 -22.35 12.44
C ALA A 437 -5.19 -21.81 13.58
N ALA A 438 -6.32 -21.20 13.24
CA ALA A 438 -7.37 -20.86 14.18
C ALA A 438 -8.73 -21.30 13.59
N PRO A 439 -9.05 -22.61 13.64
CA PRO A 439 -10.37 -23.08 13.22
C PRO A 439 -11.44 -22.34 14.02
N GLU A 440 -12.58 -22.12 13.38
CA GLU A 440 -13.79 -21.63 14.05
C GLU A 440 -13.93 -22.38 15.39
N ALA A 441 -14.03 -21.65 16.50
CA ALA A 441 -14.74 -22.18 17.64
C ALA A 441 -16.20 -22.34 17.15
N CYS A 442 -16.48 -23.51 16.57
CA CYS A 442 -17.80 -23.90 16.10
C CYS A 442 -18.79 -23.54 17.22
N GLU A 443 -19.88 -22.83 16.88
CA GLU A 443 -20.92 -22.40 17.81
C GLU A 443 -21.50 -23.59 18.60
N SER A 444 -20.83 -24.03 19.66
CA SER A 444 -21.37 -24.94 20.67
C SER A 444 -21.84 -24.15 21.88
N GLN A 445 -22.63 -23.08 21.65
CA GLN A 445 -23.39 -22.37 22.67
C GLN A 445 -24.85 -22.07 22.26
N LYS A 446 -25.38 -22.79 21.27
CA LYS A 446 -26.84 -22.96 21.14
C LYS A 446 -27.27 -24.26 21.81
N GLU A 447 -27.22 -24.28 23.15
CA GLU A 447 -27.99 -25.18 24.02
C GLU A 447 -27.49 -24.99 25.47
N LEU A 448 -27.88 -23.89 26.12
CA LEU A 448 -27.90 -23.79 27.60
C LEU A 448 -28.72 -22.57 28.05
N PHE A 449 -29.97 -22.53 27.57
CA PHE A 449 -31.06 -21.90 28.33
C PHE A 449 -32.25 -22.86 28.30
N PRO A 450 -32.46 -23.67 29.34
CA PRO A 450 -33.76 -24.27 29.60
C PRO A 450 -34.58 -23.32 30.48
N GLY A 451 -35.78 -22.96 30.02
CA GLY A 451 -36.87 -22.43 30.86
C GLY A 451 -36.88 -20.93 31.07
#